data_AF-A0A516V4B2-F1
#
_entry.id   AF-A0A516V4B2-F1
#
_cell.length_a   1.000
_cell.length_b   1.000
_cell.length_c   1.000
_cell.angle_alpha   90.00
_cell.angle_beta   90.00
_cell.angle_gamma   90.00
#
_symmetry.space_group_name_H-M   'P 1'
#
loop_
_entity.id
_entity.type
_entity.pdbx_description
1 polymer ?
#
loop_
_entity_poly.entity_id
_entity_poly.type
_entity_poly.pdbx_seq_one_letter_code
_entity_poly.pdbx_strand_id
1 'polypeptide(L)'
;MRQIAEFFRSLTGPAWLCLAVAFAGLLSSVYAWLPLSSHPARLPLYLSLAAMAAGLIAFASLAGHHIITWEHRKAPQPKIRLPRGFWIAALAALTYFLAVFLGTFAIYPHGIDLGSSVNLRIASAAALFFGTSALGFTQWAGLRVRALQAAA
;
A
#
# COMPACT_ATOMS: atom_id res chain seq x y z
N MET A 1 10.04 -5.17 20.10
CA MET A 1 11.03 -4.33 19.38
C MET A 1 11.92 -5.12 18.42
N ARG A 2 12.55 -6.23 18.85
CA ARG A 2 13.45 -7.04 17.99
C ARG A 2 12.82 -7.52 16.66
N GLN A 3 11.59 -8.04 16.70
CA GLN A 3 10.84 -8.49 15.51
C GLN A 3 10.51 -7.37 14.51
N ILE A 4 10.33 -6.13 14.99
CA ILE A 4 10.03 -4.96 14.15
C ILE A 4 11.31 -4.53 13.41
N ALA A 5 12.44 -4.49 14.10
CA ALA A 5 13.73 -4.16 13.49
C ALA A 5 14.15 -5.20 12.43
N GLU A 6 13.89 -6.48 12.68
CA GLU A 6 14.13 -7.56 11.72
C GLU A 6 13.24 -7.43 10.47
N PHE A 7 11.98 -7.02 10.63
CA PHE A 7 11.10 -6.74 9.50
C PHE A 7 11.64 -5.62 8.61
N PHE A 8 12.06 -4.48 9.19
CA PHE A 8 12.63 -3.37 8.42
C PHE A 8 13.92 -3.76 7.69
N ARG A 9 14.78 -4.58 8.30
CA ARG A 9 15.99 -5.09 7.64
C ARG A 9 15.67 -6.04 6.48
N SER A 10 14.55 -6.75 6.56
CA SER A 10 14.13 -7.69 5.52
C SER A 10 13.52 -6.99 4.29
N LEU A 11 13.19 -5.70 4.37
CA LEU A 11 12.52 -4.97 3.29
C LEU A 11 13.38 -4.92 2.03
N THR A 12 12.75 -5.16 0.88
CA THR A 12 13.37 -4.92 -0.42
C THR A 12 13.35 -3.42 -0.76
N GLY A 13 14.25 -2.98 -1.64
CA GLY A 13 14.30 -1.56 -2.07
C GLY A 13 12.93 -1.05 -2.54
N PRO A 14 12.21 -1.77 -3.43
CA PRO A 14 10.83 -1.42 -3.82
C PRO A 14 9.85 -1.35 -2.65
N ALA A 15 9.97 -2.26 -1.68
CA ALA A 15 9.10 -2.29 -0.51
C ALA A 15 9.28 -1.07 0.40
N TRP A 16 10.51 -0.52 0.50
CA TRP A 16 10.74 0.74 1.24
C TRP A 16 9.97 1.93 0.65
N LEU A 17 9.90 2.03 -0.68
CA LEU A 17 9.13 3.08 -1.35
C LEU A 17 7.63 2.93 -1.07
N CYS A 18 7.10 1.71 -1.18
CA CYS A 18 5.69 1.44 -0.86
C CYS A 18 5.36 1.71 0.62
N LEU A 19 6.29 1.41 1.54
CA LEU A 19 6.14 1.74 2.95
C LEU A 19 6.04 3.26 3.18
N ALA A 20 6.89 4.05 2.52
CA ALA A 20 6.85 5.50 2.62
C ALA A 20 5.49 6.07 2.15
N VAL A 21 4.96 5.53 1.04
CA VAL A 21 3.62 5.91 0.54
C VAL A 21 2.51 5.49 1.50
N ALA A 22 2.56 4.28 2.04
CA ALA A 22 1.58 3.82 3.04
C ALA A 22 1.60 4.71 4.30
N PHE A 23 2.79 5.10 4.76
CA PHE A 23 2.95 5.99 5.89
C PHE A 23 2.44 7.41 5.59
N ALA A 24 2.73 7.96 4.41
CA ALA A 24 2.17 9.23 3.98
C ALA A 24 0.63 9.18 3.89
N GLY A 25 0.07 8.06 3.42
CA GLY A 25 -1.38 7.82 3.41
C GLY A 25 -1.98 7.78 4.82
N LEU A 26 -1.28 7.18 5.79
CA LEU A 26 -1.69 7.15 7.20
C LEU A 26 -1.72 8.57 7.80
N LEU A 27 -0.63 9.32 7.66
CA LEU A 27 -0.54 10.70 8.16
C LEU A 27 -1.62 11.58 7.54
N SER A 28 -1.84 11.44 6.22
CA SER A 28 -2.86 12.19 5.51
C SER A 28 -4.27 11.80 5.93
N SER A 29 -4.50 10.53 6.28
CA SER A 29 -5.79 10.08 6.81
C SER A 29 -6.07 10.75 8.14
N VAL A 30 -5.09 10.79 9.05
CA VAL A 30 -5.24 11.52 10.33
C VAL A 30 -5.51 13.00 10.08
N TYR A 31 -4.75 13.62 9.17
CA TYR A 31 -4.91 15.03 8.81
C TYR A 31 -6.29 15.35 8.20
N ALA A 32 -6.85 14.45 7.37
CA ALA A 32 -8.14 14.63 6.70
C ALA A 32 -9.35 14.74 7.65
N TRP A 33 -9.18 14.31 8.90
CA TRP A 33 -10.21 14.37 9.93
C TRP A 33 -10.00 15.51 10.94
N LEU A 34 -8.91 16.28 10.84
CA LEU A 34 -8.68 17.43 11.72
C LEU A 34 -9.59 18.62 11.32
N PRO A 35 -10.15 19.36 12.29
CA PRO A 35 -11.11 20.45 12.05
C PRO A 35 -10.51 21.69 11.37
N LEU A 36 -9.19 21.76 11.16
CA LEU A 36 -8.48 22.88 10.51
C LEU A 36 -7.50 22.37 9.44
N SER A 37 -7.95 21.50 8.53
CA SER A 37 -7.13 21.16 7.35
C SER A 37 -6.97 22.41 6.47
N SER A 38 -5.81 23.07 6.55
CA SER A 38 -5.46 24.30 5.83
C SER A 38 -5.22 24.13 4.32
N HIS A 39 -4.94 22.90 3.82
CA HIS A 39 -4.59 22.65 2.42
C HIS A 39 -5.34 21.47 1.73
N PRO A 40 -6.67 21.36 1.85
CA PRO A 40 -7.40 20.17 1.41
C PRO A 40 -7.49 20.01 -0.11
N ALA A 41 -7.23 21.06 -0.89
CA ALA A 41 -7.41 21.03 -2.35
C ALA A 41 -6.26 20.38 -3.14
N ARG A 42 -5.01 20.44 -2.64
CA ARG A 42 -3.82 19.96 -3.38
C ARG A 42 -3.35 18.57 -2.95
N LEU A 43 -3.52 18.24 -1.68
CA LEU A 43 -3.13 16.95 -1.11
C LEU A 43 -3.77 15.73 -1.80
N PRO A 44 -5.04 15.74 -2.25
CA PRO A 44 -5.66 14.58 -2.89
C PRO A 44 -4.95 14.14 -4.17
N LEU A 45 -4.48 15.10 -4.97
CA LEU A 45 -3.76 14.80 -6.22
C LEU A 45 -2.42 14.13 -5.93
N TYR A 46 -1.63 14.67 -5.01
CA TYR A 46 -0.33 14.09 -4.64
C TYR A 46 -0.47 12.69 -4.03
N LEU A 47 -1.50 12.47 -3.21
CA LEU A 47 -1.78 11.15 -2.62
C LEU A 47 -2.18 10.13 -3.67
N SER A 48 -3.04 10.52 -4.61
CA SER A 48 -3.44 9.66 -5.73
C SER A 48 -2.24 9.28 -6.59
N LEU A 49 -1.39 10.24 -6.95
CA LEU A 49 -0.17 10.00 -7.73
C LEU A 49 0.82 9.08 -6.99
N ALA A 50 1.02 9.30 -5.68
CA ALA A 50 1.88 8.45 -4.87
C ALA A 50 1.34 7.02 -4.78
N ALA A 51 0.02 6.85 -4.60
CA ALA A 51 -0.62 5.54 -4.58
C ALA A 51 -0.50 4.82 -5.93
N MET A 52 -0.69 5.53 -7.05
CA MET A 52 -0.48 4.98 -8.39
C MET A 52 0.97 4.55 -8.60
N ALA A 53 1.94 5.36 -8.20
CA ALA A 53 3.36 5.02 -8.28
C ALA A 53 3.67 3.76 -7.46
N ALA A 54 3.15 3.65 -6.23
CA ALA A 54 3.29 2.45 -5.41
C ALA A 54 2.67 1.22 -6.08
N GLY A 55 1.49 1.37 -6.70
CA GLY A 55 0.84 0.32 -7.48
C GLY A 55 1.70 -0.14 -8.67
N LEU A 56 2.31 0.79 -9.40
CA LEU A 56 3.21 0.49 -10.52
C LEU A 56 4.46 -0.28 -10.05
N ILE A 57 5.05 0.13 -8.93
CA ILE A 57 6.19 -0.57 -8.32
C ILE A 57 5.81 -2.00 -7.92
N ALA A 58 4.62 -2.19 -7.34
CA ALA A 58 4.11 -3.52 -7.00
C ALA A 58 3.90 -4.38 -8.24
N PHE A 59 3.30 -3.82 -9.29
CA PHE A 59 3.11 -4.51 -10.57
C PHE A 59 4.45 -4.92 -11.18
N ALA A 60 5.42 -3.99 -11.27
CA ALA A 60 6.74 -4.27 -11.80
C ALA A 60 7.48 -5.35 -10.99
N SER A 61 7.37 -5.31 -9.66
CA SER A 61 7.97 -6.31 -8.77
C SER A 61 7.34 -7.70 -8.97
N LEU A 62 6.03 -7.76 -9.18
CA LEU A 62 5.32 -9.01 -9.42
C LEU A 62 5.63 -9.57 -10.82
N ALA A 63 5.68 -8.70 -11.83
CA ALA A 63 6.10 -9.08 -13.18
C ALA A 63 7.53 -9.65 -13.19
N GLY A 64 8.47 -8.96 -12.53
CA GLY A 64 9.84 -9.45 -12.35
C GLY A 64 9.91 -10.78 -11.60
N HIS A 65 9.09 -10.95 -10.55
CA HIS A 65 8.96 -12.23 -9.87
C HIS A 65 8.53 -13.35 -10.81
N HIS A 66 7.50 -13.13 -11.64
CA HIS A 66 7.02 -14.13 -12.59
C HIS A 66 8.11 -14.52 -13.61
N ILE A 67 8.85 -13.55 -14.14
CA ILE A 67 9.96 -13.80 -15.07
C ILE A 67 11.03 -14.69 -14.40
N ILE A 68 11.49 -14.32 -13.21
CA ILE A 68 12.54 -15.08 -12.49
C ILE A 68 12.05 -16.47 -12.11
N THR A 69 10.80 -16.62 -11.66
CA THR A 69 10.24 -17.94 -11.34
C THR A 69 10.14 -18.85 -12.56
N TRP A 70 9.92 -18.27 -13.74
CA TRP A 70 9.86 -19.04 -14.98
C TRP A 70 11.23 -19.64 -15.33
N GLU A 71 12.29 -18.86 -15.17
CA GLU A 71 13.67 -19.31 -15.34
C GLU A 71 14.04 -20.41 -14.33
N HIS A 72 13.55 -20.29 -13.09
CA HIS A 72 13.82 -21.22 -11.99
C HIS A 72 12.73 -22.28 -11.81
N ARG A 73 11.93 -22.60 -12.84
CA ARG A 73 10.76 -23.49 -12.73
C ARG A 73 11.06 -24.91 -12.24
N LYS A 74 12.32 -25.35 -12.34
CA LYS A 74 12.78 -26.67 -11.87
C LYS A 74 13.25 -26.65 -10.41
N ALA A 75 13.48 -25.48 -9.84
CA ALA A 75 13.90 -25.31 -8.46
C ALA A 75 12.70 -25.43 -7.50
N PRO A 76 12.90 -25.95 -6.27
CA PRO A 76 11.85 -26.00 -5.27
C PRO A 76 11.39 -24.58 -4.89
N GLN A 77 10.10 -24.32 -4.95
CA GLN A 77 9.57 -22.97 -4.68
C GLN A 77 9.56 -22.65 -3.17
N PRO A 78 10.16 -21.52 -2.75
CA PRO A 78 10.17 -21.13 -1.35
C PRO A 78 8.77 -20.72 -0.86
N LYS A 79 8.40 -21.23 0.32
CA LYS A 79 7.19 -20.83 1.05
C LYS A 79 7.51 -19.60 1.90
N ILE A 80 7.05 -18.43 1.45
CA ILE A 80 7.25 -17.16 2.17
C ILE A 80 5.91 -16.67 2.69
N ARG A 81 5.87 -16.32 3.98
CA ARG A 81 4.71 -15.75 4.65
C ARG A 81 5.06 -14.36 5.17
N LEU A 82 4.18 -13.41 4.90
CA LEU A 82 4.27 -12.07 5.50
C LEU A 82 3.91 -12.14 6.99
N PRO A 83 4.47 -11.24 7.82
CA PRO A 83 4.20 -11.23 9.25
C PRO A 83 2.72 -10.96 9.55
N ARG A 84 2.21 -11.46 10.68
CA ARG A 84 0.82 -11.24 11.11
C ARG A 84 0.43 -9.76 11.16
N GLY A 85 1.36 -8.91 11.60
CA GLY A 85 1.14 -7.46 11.67
C GLY A 85 0.81 -6.82 10.31
N PHE A 86 1.35 -7.34 9.21
CA PHE A 86 0.99 -6.88 7.86
C PHE A 86 -0.48 -7.14 7.57
N TRP A 87 -0.99 -8.34 7.86
CA TRP A 87 -2.38 -8.71 7.60
C TRP A 87 -3.36 -7.89 8.44
N ILE A 88 -2.99 -7.60 9.69
CA ILE A 88 -3.77 -6.72 10.57
C ILE A 88 -3.84 -5.30 9.97
N ALA A 89 -2.68 -4.75 9.54
CA ALA A 89 -2.63 -3.44 8.91
C ALA A 89 -3.41 -3.37 7.59
N ALA A 90 -3.30 -4.41 6.75
CA ALA A 90 -4.02 -4.50 5.48
C ALA A 90 -5.53 -4.58 5.70
N LEU A 91 -5.98 -5.38 6.67
CA LEU A 91 -7.40 -5.46 7.03
C LEU A 91 -7.92 -4.13 7.57
N ALA A 92 -7.17 -3.48 8.47
CA ALA A 92 -7.56 -2.17 9.00
C ALA A 92 -7.64 -1.10 7.89
N ALA A 93 -6.68 -1.08 6.97
CA ALA A 93 -6.68 -0.19 5.83
C ALA A 93 -7.86 -0.46 4.88
N LEU A 94 -8.18 -1.74 4.63
CA LEU A 94 -9.35 -2.13 3.84
C LEU A 94 -10.66 -1.70 4.50
N THR A 95 -10.82 -1.97 5.79
CA THR A 95 -12.02 -1.57 6.54
C THR A 95 -12.20 -0.06 6.52
N TYR A 96 -11.12 0.70 6.72
CA TYR A 96 -11.15 2.15 6.64
C TYR A 96 -11.54 2.65 5.23
N PHE A 97 -10.93 2.08 4.19
CA PHE A 97 -11.27 2.39 2.79
C PHE A 97 -12.74 2.13 2.49
N LEU A 98 -13.26 0.95 2.86
CA LEU A 98 -14.67 0.61 2.66
C LEU A 98 -15.61 1.53 3.43
N ALA A 99 -15.29 1.86 4.68
CA ALA A 99 -16.11 2.76 5.49
C ALA A 99 -16.20 4.16 4.87
N VAL A 100 -15.07 4.73 4.43
CA VAL A 100 -15.04 6.04 3.78
C VAL A 100 -15.74 6.00 2.43
N PHE A 101 -15.48 4.98 1.62
CA PHE A 101 -16.03 4.88 0.26
C PHE A 101 -17.54 4.64 0.28
N LEU A 102 -18.02 3.65 1.04
CA LEU A 102 -19.44 3.34 1.17
C LEU A 102 -20.19 4.47 1.87
N GLY A 103 -19.60 5.06 2.92
CA GLY A 103 -20.20 6.21 3.61
C GLY A 103 -20.36 7.41 2.69
N THR A 104 -19.35 7.71 1.86
CA THR A 104 -19.47 8.77 0.86
C THR A 104 -20.54 8.44 -0.18
N PHE A 105 -20.51 7.23 -0.73
CA PHE A 105 -21.48 6.80 -1.74
C PHE A 105 -22.93 6.84 -1.24
N ALA A 106 -23.16 6.48 0.02
CA ALA A 106 -24.49 6.47 0.62
C ALA A 106 -25.02 7.87 0.98
N ILE A 107 -24.14 8.80 1.36
CA ILE A 107 -24.53 10.13 1.86
C ILE A 107 -24.65 11.15 0.73
N TYR A 108 -23.83 11.04 -0.32
CA TYR A 108 -23.75 12.06 -1.36
C TYR A 108 -24.40 11.59 -2.68
N PRO A 109 -25.41 12.32 -3.20
CA PRO A 109 -26.02 12.05 -4.49
C PRO A 109 -25.01 12.08 -5.65
N HIS A 110 -25.25 11.27 -6.68
CA HIS A 110 -24.44 11.28 -7.89
C HIS A 110 -24.46 12.66 -8.57
N GLY A 111 -23.28 13.15 -8.95
CA GLY A 111 -23.12 14.40 -9.71
C GLY A 111 -22.89 15.67 -8.88
N ILE A 112 -22.75 15.56 -7.55
CA ILE A 112 -22.45 16.70 -6.67
C ILE A 112 -20.95 16.79 -6.40
N ASP A 113 -20.40 18.02 -6.39
CA ASP A 113 -19.05 18.26 -5.88
C ASP A 113 -19.01 17.98 -4.37
N LEU A 114 -18.28 16.93 -4.00
CA LEU A 114 -18.14 16.44 -2.62
C LEU A 114 -17.41 17.45 -1.72
N GLY A 115 -16.73 18.44 -2.30
CA GLY A 115 -15.89 19.38 -1.57
C GLY A 115 -14.51 18.81 -1.24
N SER A 116 -13.58 19.72 -0.95
CA SER A 116 -12.16 19.39 -0.81
C SER A 116 -11.84 18.48 0.39
N SER A 117 -12.60 18.59 1.48
CA SER A 117 -12.41 17.77 2.69
C SER A 117 -12.82 16.31 2.48
N VAL A 118 -13.94 16.07 1.79
CA VAL A 118 -14.43 14.72 1.48
C VAL A 118 -13.50 14.04 0.47
N ASN A 119 -13.06 14.77 -0.57
CA ASN A 119 -12.08 14.28 -1.53
C ASN A 119 -10.76 13.87 -0.85
N LEU A 120 -10.29 14.65 0.13
CA LEU A 120 -9.10 14.31 0.90
C LEU A 120 -9.27 13.03 1.74
N ARG A 121 -10.44 12.80 2.33
CA ARG A 121 -10.74 11.57 3.07
C ARG A 121 -10.74 10.34 2.16
N ILE A 122 -11.36 10.45 0.99
CA ILE A 122 -11.37 9.36 0.00
C ILE A 122 -9.96 9.07 -0.50
N ALA A 123 -9.23 10.11 -0.93
CA ALA A 123 -7.89 9.96 -1.47
C ALA A 123 -6.90 9.41 -0.43
N SER A 124 -6.97 9.86 0.82
CA SER A 124 -6.11 9.34 1.90
C SER A 124 -6.43 7.90 2.27
N ALA A 125 -7.71 7.53 2.32
CA ALA A 125 -8.13 6.15 2.56
C ALA A 125 -7.70 5.20 1.44
N ALA A 126 -7.88 5.62 0.18
CA ALA A 126 -7.40 4.88 -0.99
C ALA A 126 -5.87 4.73 -0.96
N ALA A 127 -5.14 5.83 -0.75
CA ALA A 127 -3.68 5.82 -0.71
C ALA A 127 -3.13 4.90 0.40
N LEU A 128 -3.75 4.90 1.59
CA LEU A 128 -3.37 4.01 2.68
C LEU A 128 -3.60 2.54 2.31
N PHE A 129 -4.76 2.20 1.75
CA PHE A 129 -5.07 0.83 1.34
C PHE A 129 -4.17 0.33 0.21
N PHE A 130 -4.04 1.10 -0.86
CA PHE A 130 -3.20 0.73 -2.01
C PHE A 130 -1.72 0.71 -1.65
N GLY A 131 -1.24 1.68 -0.85
CA GLY A 131 0.15 1.70 -0.38
C GLY A 131 0.49 0.49 0.50
N THR A 132 -0.40 0.14 1.43
CA THR A 132 -0.21 -1.04 2.30
C THR A 132 -0.25 -2.33 1.47
N SER A 133 -1.17 -2.45 0.52
CA SER A 133 -1.25 -3.62 -0.36
C SER A 133 -0.01 -3.75 -1.24
N ALA A 134 0.44 -2.65 -1.85
CA ALA A 134 1.64 -2.58 -2.67
C ALA A 134 2.90 -3.00 -1.88
N LEU A 135 3.02 -2.54 -0.62
CA LEU A 135 4.08 -2.97 0.29
C LEU A 135 4.08 -4.49 0.48
N GLY A 136 2.91 -5.10 0.67
CA GLY A 136 2.78 -6.55 0.82
C GLY A 136 3.27 -7.32 -0.40
N PHE A 137 2.79 -6.95 -1.59
CA PHE A 137 3.15 -7.63 -2.83
C PHE A 137 4.62 -7.45 -3.20
N THR A 138 5.15 -6.22 -3.11
CA THR A 138 6.58 -5.94 -3.36
C THR A 138 7.49 -6.72 -2.42
N GLN A 139 7.14 -6.75 -1.13
CA GLN A 139 7.93 -7.47 -0.14
C GLN A 139 7.87 -8.98 -0.35
N TRP A 140 6.68 -9.52 -0.60
CA TRP A 140 6.51 -10.95 -0.87
C TRP A 140 7.27 -11.39 -2.13
N ALA A 141 7.12 -10.65 -3.23
CA ALA A 141 7.81 -10.91 -4.50
C ALA A 141 9.33 -10.86 -4.33
N GLY A 142 9.84 -9.79 -3.68
CA GLY A 142 11.26 -9.59 -3.48
C GLY A 142 11.90 -10.64 -2.57
N LEU A 143 11.23 -11.05 -1.49
CA LEU A 143 11.71 -12.14 -0.64
C LEU A 143 11.77 -13.47 -1.41
N ARG A 144 10.77 -13.74 -2.27
CA ARG A 144 10.75 -14.97 -3.08
C ARG A 144 11.86 -15.02 -4.10
N VAL A 145 12.12 -13.90 -4.77
CA VAL A 145 13.24 -13.78 -5.70
C VAL A 145 14.57 -14.03 -4.99
N ARG A 146 14.81 -13.39 -3.83
CA ARG A 146 16.03 -13.61 -3.04
C ARG A 146 16.20 -15.07 -2.62
N ALA A 147 15.11 -15.72 -2.19
CA ALA A 147 15.15 -17.12 -1.78
C ALA A 147 15.40 -18.09 -2.95
N LEU A 148 14.87 -17.78 -4.15
CA LEU A 148 15.15 -18.57 -5.36
C LEU A 148 16.61 -18.41 -5.79
N GLN A 149 17.14 -17.18 -5.78
CA GLN A 149 18.53 -16.91 -6.14
C GLN A 149 19.53 -17.53 -5.17
N ALA A 150 19.19 -17.66 -3.88
CA ALA A 150 20.04 -18.32 -2.90
C ALA A 150 20.03 -19.86 -3.02
N ALA A 151 19.06 -20.43 -3.74
CA ALA A 151 18.91 -21.87 -3.94
C ALA A 151 19.39 -22.36 -5.32
N ALA A 152 19.73 -21.43 -6.22
CA ALA A 152 20.30 -21.69 -7.54
C ALA A 152 21.83 -21.65 -7.48
#